data_AF-B4HB91-F1
#
_entry.id   AF-B4HB91-F1
#
_cell.length_a   1.000
_cell.length_b   1.000
_cell.length_c   1.000
_cell.angle_alpha   90.00
_cell.angle_beta   90.00
_cell.angle_gamma   90.00
#
_symmetry.space_group_name_H-M   'P 1'
#
loop_
_entity.id
_entity.type
_entity.pdbx_description
1 polymer ?
#
loop_
_entity_poly.entity_id
_entity_poly.type
_entity_poly.pdbx_seq_one_letter_code
_entity_poly.pdbx_strand_id
1 'polypeptide(L)'
;MYALQQHHCETVWFDRRRDPTCLDLGQILGFIMNVPLRLPLTQLLPPALRMRHWLALRCINGSYYNLDSKLRQPMCLGTEAEFVDYLREQLRPHTDQELFIVMTNDRATSAEGDDAATSEDSDQTGANQRWLKPQFRNAK
;
A
#
# COMPACT_ATOMS: atom_id res chain seq x y z
N MET A 1 10.57 1.53 7.56
CA MET A 1 9.55 2.48 8.07
C MET A 1 10.17 3.85 8.39
N TYR A 2 11.28 3.93 9.12
CA TYR A 2 11.93 5.21 9.51
C TYR A 2 12.09 6.22 8.35
N ALA A 3 12.61 5.80 7.19
CA ALA A 3 12.78 6.69 6.04
C ALA A 3 11.47 7.36 5.59
N LEU A 4 10.33 6.65 5.61
CA LEU A 4 9.03 7.23 5.27
C LEU A 4 8.60 8.27 6.32
N GLN A 5 8.83 7.98 7.60
CA GLN A 5 8.50 8.90 8.70
C GLN A 5 9.28 10.21 8.60
N GLN A 6 10.55 10.16 8.18
CA GLN A 6 11.36 11.36 7.92
C GLN A 6 10.78 12.24 6.79
N HIS A 7 9.95 11.67 5.93
CA HIS A 7 9.25 12.36 4.85
C HIS A 7 7.75 12.52 5.13
N HIS A 8 7.34 12.59 6.40
CA HIS A 8 5.95 12.76 6.82
C HIS A 8 4.99 11.73 6.20
N CYS A 9 5.49 10.52 5.97
CA CYS A 9 4.70 9.40 5.48
C CYS A 9 4.60 8.31 6.56
N GLU A 10 3.44 7.68 6.61
CA GLU A 10 3.21 6.48 7.41
C GLU A 10 3.11 5.26 6.50
N THR A 11 3.29 4.08 7.09
CA THR A 11 3.11 2.83 6.36
C THR A 11 2.40 1.79 7.21
N VAL A 12 1.51 1.05 6.55
CA VAL A 12 0.70 0.01 7.16
C VAL A 12 0.97 -1.30 6.43
N TRP A 13 1.24 -2.35 7.19
CA TRP A 13 1.31 -3.70 6.62
C TRP A 13 -0.10 -4.21 6.34
N PHE A 14 -0.38 -4.54 5.08
CA PHE A 14 -1.70 -5.00 4.65
C PHE A 14 -1.87 -6.49 4.95
N ASP A 15 -2.97 -6.82 5.62
CA ASP A 15 -3.35 -8.21 5.84
C ASP A 15 -3.87 -8.83 4.54
N ARG A 16 -3.04 -9.69 3.91
CA ARG A 16 -3.36 -10.42 2.67
C ARG A 16 -4.61 -11.29 2.73
N ARG A 17 -5.19 -11.53 3.92
CA ARG A 17 -6.47 -12.26 4.06
C ARG A 17 -7.67 -11.40 3.70
N ARG A 18 -7.51 -10.08 3.59
CA ARG A 18 -8.55 -9.14 3.16
C ARG A 18 -8.53 -8.98 1.65
N ASP A 19 -9.72 -8.84 1.05
CA ASP A 19 -9.81 -8.50 -0.38
C ASP A 19 -9.34 -7.05 -0.61
N PRO A 20 -8.43 -6.79 -1.56
CA PRO A 20 -7.91 -5.45 -1.82
C PRO A 20 -8.97 -4.40 -2.25
N THR A 21 -10.19 -4.81 -2.60
CA THR A 21 -11.33 -3.90 -2.85
C THR A 21 -11.67 -3.02 -1.65
N CYS A 22 -11.23 -3.40 -0.45
CA CYS A 22 -11.38 -2.62 0.77
C CYS A 22 -10.46 -1.40 0.87
N LEU A 23 -9.46 -1.27 -0.02
CA LEU A 23 -8.51 -0.17 -0.01
C LEU A 23 -9.15 1.14 -0.50
N ASP A 24 -8.99 2.21 0.27
CA ASP A 24 -9.29 3.57 -0.16
C ASP A 24 -8.10 4.14 -0.94
N LEU A 25 -8.07 3.84 -2.25
CA LEU A 25 -6.95 4.20 -3.13
C LEU A 25 -6.70 5.71 -3.20
N GLY A 26 -7.71 6.55 -2.97
CA GLY A 26 -7.58 8.01 -2.95
C GLY A 26 -6.82 8.55 -1.74
N GLN A 27 -6.74 7.77 -0.65
CA GLN A 27 -5.94 8.12 0.54
C GLN A 27 -4.51 7.56 0.49
N ILE A 28 -4.19 6.72 -0.50
CA ILE A 28 -2.94 5.98 -0.56
C ILE A 28 -1.97 6.68 -1.52
N LEU A 29 -0.81 7.08 -1.00
CA LEU A 29 0.26 7.68 -1.80
C LEU A 29 0.89 6.65 -2.76
N GLY A 30 1.04 5.42 -2.28
CA GLY A 30 1.61 4.31 -3.04
C GLY A 30 1.76 3.06 -2.20
N PHE A 31 2.43 2.06 -2.78
CA PHE A 31 2.60 0.76 -2.17
C PHE A 31 4.05 0.31 -2.29
N ILE A 32 4.46 -0.51 -1.33
CA ILE A 32 5.73 -1.21 -1.33
C ILE A 32 5.42 -2.70 -1.21
N MET A 33 5.95 -3.52 -2.11
CA MET A 33 5.75 -4.96 -2.08
C MET A 33 7.08 -5.66 -1.81
N ASN A 34 7.05 -6.62 -0.88
CA ASN A 34 8.14 -7.55 -0.61
C ASN A 34 7.85 -8.86 -1.33
N VAL A 35 8.64 -9.20 -2.34
CA VAL A 35 8.43 -10.41 -3.13
C VAL A 35 9.62 -11.37 -2.99
N PRO A 36 9.40 -12.69 -2.94
CA PRO A 36 10.50 -13.65 -2.95
C PRO A 36 11.18 -13.64 -4.32
N LEU A 37 12.52 -13.69 -4.33
CA LEU A 37 13.29 -13.81 -5.56
C LEU A 37 13.03 -15.17 -6.20
N ARG A 38 12.62 -15.17 -7.47
CA ARG A 38 12.45 -16.40 -8.26
C ARG A 38 13.74 -16.71 -9.02
N LEU A 39 14.76 -17.16 -8.31
CA LEU A 39 15.97 -17.72 -8.92
C LEU A 39 15.87 -19.26 -8.93
N PRO A 40 16.27 -19.96 -10.01
CA PRO A 40 16.12 -21.41 -10.14
C PRO A 40 16.66 -22.23 -8.94
N LEU A 41 17.77 -21.77 -8.34
CA LEU A 41 18.39 -22.43 -7.18
C LEU A 41 17.71 -22.10 -5.85
N THR A 42 17.00 -20.97 -5.77
CA THR A 42 16.37 -20.51 -4.52
C THR A 42 15.05 -21.21 -4.20
N GLN A 43 14.43 -21.91 -5.16
CA GLN A 43 13.22 -22.71 -4.88
C GLN A 43 13.50 -23.94 -4.00
N LEU A 44 14.73 -24.44 -4.00
CA LEU A 44 15.18 -25.55 -3.14
C LEU A 44 15.49 -25.09 -1.71
N LEU A 45 15.63 -23.78 -1.49
CA LEU A 45 15.91 -23.23 -0.17
C LEU A 45 14.61 -23.14 0.65
N PRO A 46 14.69 -23.41 1.98
CA PRO A 46 13.63 -23.08 2.92
C PRO A 46 13.18 -21.62 2.77
N PRO A 47 11.90 -21.29 3.02
CA PRO A 47 11.36 -19.93 2.84
C PRO A 47 12.17 -18.85 3.54
N ALA A 48 12.67 -19.13 4.76
CA ALA A 48 13.50 -18.20 5.54
C ALA A 48 14.85 -17.84 4.90
N LEU A 49 15.34 -18.66 3.95
CA LEU A 49 16.60 -18.43 3.24
C LEU A 49 16.38 -17.89 1.81
N ARG A 50 15.12 -17.67 1.41
CA ARG A 50 14.83 -17.07 0.11
C ARG A 50 15.14 -15.57 0.17
N MET A 51 16.02 -15.13 -0.72
CA MET A 51 16.25 -13.70 -0.92
C MET A 51 14.92 -13.03 -1.29
N ARG A 52 14.70 -11.81 -0.82
CA ARG A 52 13.53 -11.02 -1.16
C ARG A 52 13.91 -9.74 -1.87
N HIS A 53 12.93 -9.16 -2.55
CA HIS A 53 13.09 -7.96 -3.36
C HIS A 53 11.96 -7.00 -3.07
N TRP A 54 12.31 -5.73 -2.93
CA TRP A 54 11.38 -4.66 -2.69
C TRP A 54 11.08 -3.94 -4.00
N LEU A 55 9.80 -3.79 -4.32
CA LEU A 55 9.35 -3.00 -5.45
C LEU A 55 8.30 -1.99 -5.01
N ALA A 56 8.20 -0.87 -5.72
CA ALA A 56 7.22 0.16 -5.48
C ALA A 56 6.10 0.08 -6.53
N LEU A 57 4.86 0.30 -6.09
CA LEU A 57 3.71 0.47 -6.97
C LEU A 57 3.10 1.85 -6.71
N ARG A 58 2.73 2.58 -7.76
CA ARG A 58 2.20 3.95 -7.60
C ARG A 58 1.25 4.33 -8.71
N CYS A 59 0.22 5.11 -8.36
CA CYS A 59 -0.62 5.82 -9.34
C CYS A 59 0.09 7.08 -9.83
N ILE A 60 0.23 7.22 -11.14
CA ILE A 60 0.81 8.37 -11.82
C ILE A 60 -0.14 8.75 -12.96
N ASN A 61 -0.64 9.97 -12.95
CA ASN A 61 -1.59 10.48 -13.96
C ASN A 61 -2.80 9.56 -14.20
N GLY A 62 -3.36 8.97 -13.14
CA GLY A 62 -4.56 8.12 -13.20
C GLY A 62 -4.32 6.67 -13.62
N SER A 63 -3.08 6.24 -13.81
CA SER A 63 -2.72 4.84 -14.07
C SER A 63 -1.73 4.31 -13.04
N TYR A 64 -1.84 3.04 -12.68
CA TYR A 64 -0.94 2.37 -11.76
C TYR A 64 0.26 1.79 -12.49
N TYR A 65 1.42 1.88 -11.87
CA TYR A 65 2.67 1.38 -12.42
C TYR A 65 3.40 0.50 -11.41
N ASN A 66 4.01 -0.56 -11.94
CA ASN A 66 5.08 -1.27 -11.28
C ASN A 66 6.41 -0.56 -11.56
N LEU A 67 7.03 -0.08 -10.49
CA LEU A 67 8.30 0.66 -10.49
C LEU A 67 9.45 -0.20 -9.96
N ASP A 68 9.38 -1.52 -10.16
CA ASP A 68 10.48 -2.44 -9.85
C ASP A 68 11.77 -1.99 -10.56
N SER A 69 12.82 -1.78 -9.77
CA SER A 69 14.15 -1.36 -10.23
C SER A 69 14.83 -2.35 -11.18
N LYS A 70 14.31 -3.57 -11.30
CA LYS A 70 14.78 -4.58 -12.26
C LYS A 70 14.16 -4.44 -13.65
N LEU A 71 13.07 -3.70 -13.76
CA LEU A 71 12.47 -3.42 -15.06
C LEU A 71 13.30 -2.35 -15.79
N ARG A 72 13.40 -2.46 -17.11
CA ARG A 72 14.06 -1.44 -17.94
C ARG A 72 13.29 -0.11 -17.94
N GLN A 73 11.98 -0.17 -17.68
CA GLN A 73 11.07 0.96 -17.65
C GLN A 73 9.86 0.63 -16.77
N PRO A 74 9.14 1.64 -16.23
CA PRO A 74 7.89 1.44 -15.51
C PRO A 74 6.90 0.59 -16.31
N MET A 75 6.34 -0.44 -15.69
CA MET A 75 5.31 -1.28 -16.31
C MET A 75 3.93 -0.78 -15.91
N CYS A 76 3.11 -0.37 -16.89
CA CYS A 76 1.73 0.01 -16.65
C CYS A 76 0.91 -1.21 -16.20
N LEU A 77 0.20 -1.08 -15.08
CA LEU A 77 -0.74 -2.04 -14.53
C LEU A 77 -2.20 -1.67 -14.85
N GLY A 78 -2.42 -0.46 -15.40
CA GLY A 78 -3.73 0.00 -15.85
C GLY A 78 -4.47 0.88 -14.84
N THR A 79 -5.79 0.84 -14.91
CA THR A 79 -6.76 1.56 -14.09
C THR A 79 -6.81 1.05 -12.65
N GLU A 80 -7.58 1.72 -11.78
CA GLU A 80 -7.82 1.27 -10.41
C GLU A 80 -8.38 -0.16 -10.34
N ALA A 81 -9.32 -0.52 -11.23
CA ALA A 81 -9.93 -1.85 -11.24
C ALA A 81 -8.90 -2.93 -11.61
N GLU A 82 -8.13 -2.71 -12.67
CA GLU A 82 -7.06 -3.61 -13.11
C GLU A 82 -5.96 -3.74 -12.04
N PHE A 83 -5.65 -2.64 -11.36
CA PHE A 83 -4.68 -2.63 -10.27
C PHE A 83 -5.16 -3.43 -9.04
N VAL A 84 -6.44 -3.32 -8.67
CA VAL A 84 -7.02 -4.11 -7.58
C VAL A 84 -7.00 -5.60 -7.92
N ASP A 85 -7.31 -5.97 -9.16
CA ASP A 85 -7.22 -7.35 -9.64
C ASP A 85 -5.77 -7.86 -9.61
N TYR A 86 -4.81 -7.03 -10.03
CA TYR A 86 -3.39 -7.31 -9.92
C TYR A 86 -2.96 -7.56 -8.46
N LEU A 87 -3.39 -6.72 -7.51
CA LEU A 87 -3.09 -6.93 -6.09
C LEU A 87 -3.69 -8.23 -5.56
N ARG A 88 -4.93 -8.57 -5.97
CA ARG A 88 -5.57 -9.83 -5.58
C ARG A 88 -4.76 -11.04 -6.04
N GLU A 89 -4.21 -10.99 -7.25
CA GLU A 89 -3.34 -12.01 -7.82
C GLU A 89 -2.02 -12.15 -7.06
N GLN A 90 -1.39 -11.01 -6.74
CA GLN A 90 -0.13 -10.93 -6.00
C GLN A 90 -0.26 -11.42 -4.55
N LEU A 91 -1.41 -11.23 -3.90
CA LEU A 91 -1.64 -11.55 -2.49
C LEU A 91 -2.23 -12.93 -2.21
N ARG A 92 -2.32 -13.80 -3.21
CA ARG A 92 -2.82 -15.17 -3.00
C ARG A 92 -1.97 -15.93 -1.98
N PRO A 93 -2.57 -16.87 -1.22
CA PRO A 93 -1.87 -17.55 -0.12
C PRO A 93 -0.54 -18.23 -0.47
N HIS A 94 -0.34 -18.63 -1.74
CA HIS A 94 0.84 -19.36 -2.20
C HIS A 94 1.98 -18.46 -2.75
N THR A 95 1.79 -17.14 -2.88
CA THR A 95 2.79 -16.25 -3.50
C THR A 95 3.90 -15.81 -2.55
N ASP A 96 3.69 -15.93 -1.23
CA ASP A 96 4.59 -15.49 -0.15
C ASP A 96 5.04 -14.02 -0.29
N GLN A 97 4.11 -13.16 -0.71
CA GLN A 97 4.33 -11.73 -0.87
C GLN A 97 3.73 -10.94 0.28
N GLU A 98 4.35 -9.81 0.60
CA GLU A 98 3.85 -8.86 1.59
C GLU A 98 3.60 -7.51 0.93
N LEU A 99 2.49 -6.89 1.27
CA LEU A 99 2.14 -5.56 0.79
C LEU A 99 2.16 -4.57 1.96
N PHE A 100 2.82 -3.45 1.72
CA PHE A 100 2.83 -2.30 2.60
C PHE A 100 2.18 -1.13 1.87
N ILE A 101 1.24 -0.50 2.53
CA ILE A 101 0.55 0.70 2.06
C ILE A 101 1.31 1.89 2.60
N VAL A 102 1.47 2.95 1.80
CA VAL A 102 2.11 4.20 2.19
C VAL A 102 1.11 5.34 2.06
N MET A 103 0.99 6.16 3.09
CA MET A 103 0.10 7.33 3.14
C MET A 103 0.85 8.55 3.65
N THR A 104 0.36 9.74 3.33
CA THR A 104 0.87 10.99 3.91
C THR A 104 0.22 11.27 5.26
N ASN A 105 1.01 11.77 6.19
CA ASN A 105 0.51 12.18 7.51
C ASN A 105 -0.34 13.45 7.43
N ASP A 106 -0.17 14.24 6.37
CA ASP A 106 -0.98 15.44 6.16
C ASP A 106 -2.44 15.06 5.92
N ARG A 107 -3.29 15.56 6.82
CA ARG A 107 -4.72 15.67 6.58
C ARG A 107 -4.87 16.66 5.43
N ALA A 108 -5.42 16.21 4.31
CA ALA A 108 -5.57 16.95 3.07
C ALA A 108 -5.56 18.48 3.25
N THR A 109 -4.51 19.13 2.76
CA THR A 109 -4.55 20.55 2.39
C THR A 109 -5.50 20.67 1.20
N SER A 110 -6.78 20.80 1.51
CA SER A 110 -7.86 21.02 0.54
C SER A 110 -8.92 21.92 1.18
N ALA A 111 -8.52 23.13 1.57
CA ALA A 111 -9.32 24.35 1.59
C ALA A 111 -8.49 25.48 2.22
N GLU A 112 -8.21 26.53 1.45
CA GLU A 112 -8.02 27.85 2.04
C GLU A 112 -9.38 28.29 2.63
N GLY A 113 -9.40 28.75 3.89
CA GLY A 113 -10.57 29.39 4.50
C GLY A 113 -10.82 29.02 5.95
N ASP A 114 -10.36 29.91 6.83
CA ASP A 114 -10.94 30.35 8.11
C ASP A 114 -10.97 29.44 9.36
N ASP A 115 -10.25 29.97 10.36
CA ASP A 115 -10.54 30.11 11.78
C ASP A 115 -10.64 28.91 12.74
N ALA A 116 -9.94 29.15 13.86
CA ALA A 116 -9.74 28.31 15.03
C ALA A 116 -11.01 27.78 15.69
N ALA A 117 -10.98 26.51 16.10
CA ALA A 117 -11.26 26.12 17.48
C ALA A 117 -10.81 24.68 17.75
N THR A 118 -10.13 24.52 18.88
CA THR A 118 -9.73 23.26 19.49
C THR A 118 -10.94 22.46 19.94
N SER A 119 -10.99 21.18 19.60
CA SER A 119 -11.68 20.15 20.37
C SER A 119 -10.94 18.83 20.19
N GLU A 120 -10.01 18.58 21.11
CA GLU A 120 -9.46 17.25 21.34
C GLU A 120 -10.53 16.37 22.00
N ASP A 121 -10.39 15.07 21.77
CA ASP A 121 -11.14 13.97 22.39
C ASP A 121 -12.42 13.51 21.66
N SER A 122 -12.23 12.69 20.61
CA SER A 122 -13.02 11.46 20.35
C SER A 122 -12.88 10.90 18.91
N ASP A 123 -11.68 10.64 18.36
CA ASP A 123 -11.63 9.80 17.11
C ASP A 123 -10.28 9.12 16.80
N GLN A 124 -9.58 8.63 17.82
CA GLN A 124 -8.28 7.98 17.61
C GLN A 124 -8.39 6.63 16.87
N THR A 125 -9.57 6.01 16.84
CA THR A 125 -9.79 4.71 16.18
C THR A 125 -10.06 4.85 14.68
N GLY A 126 -10.78 5.90 14.26
CA GLY A 126 -11.01 6.22 12.84
C GLY A 126 -9.74 6.67 12.10
N ALA A 127 -8.82 7.33 12.82
CA ALA A 127 -7.53 7.78 12.29
C ALA A 127 -6.62 6.63 11.83
N ASN A 128 -6.70 5.45 12.46
CA ASN A 128 -5.79 4.33 12.21
C ASN A 128 -6.12 3.49 10.95
N GLN A 129 -7.24 3.77 10.27
CA GLN A 129 -7.71 2.99 9.13
C GLN A 129 -8.08 3.84 7.90
N ARG A 130 -7.40 4.97 7.71
CA ARG A 130 -7.61 5.85 6.54
C ARG A 130 -7.42 5.13 5.20
N TRP A 131 -6.53 4.15 5.14
CA TRP A 131 -6.31 3.28 3.97
C TRP A 131 -7.48 2.35 3.64
N LEU A 132 -8.45 2.21 4.54
CA LEU A 132 -9.60 1.32 4.40
C LEU A 132 -10.83 2.15 3.98
N LYS A 133 -11.63 1.73 3.00
CA LYS A 133 -12.83 2.48 2.62
C LYS A 133 -13.83 2.55 3.80
N PRO A 134 -14.61 3.64 3.93
CA PRO A 134 -15.51 3.84 5.07
C PRO A 134 -16.42 2.67 5.41
N GLN A 135 -16.95 1.96 4.41
CA GLN A 135 -17.85 0.82 4.61
C GLN A 135 -17.18 -0.42 5.24
N PHE A 136 -15.85 -0.49 5.27
CA PHE A 136 -15.11 -1.58 5.90
C PHE A 136 -14.50 -1.19 7.26
N ARG A 137 -14.50 0.11 7.60
CA ARG A 137 -14.19 0.59 8.95
C ARG A 137 -15.40 0.18 9.81
N ASN A 138 -15.21 -0.60 10.88
CA ASN A 138 -16.27 -1.12 11.79
C ASN A 138 -16.92 -2.48 11.47
N ALA A 139 -16.30 -3.33 10.64
CA ALA A 139 -16.67 -4.76 10.65
C ALA A 139 -16.28 -5.36 12.00
N LYS A 140 -17.29 -5.62 12.84
CA LYS A 140 -17.19 -6.16 14.21
C LYS A 140 -16.85 -7.65 14.20
#